data_AF-A0A7M7NP50-F1
#
_entry.id   AF-A0A7M7NP50-F1
#
_cell.length_a   1.000
_cell.length_b   1.000
_cell.length_c   1.000
_cell.angle_alpha   90.00
_cell.angle_beta   90.00
_cell.angle_gamma   90.00
#
_symmetry.space_group_name_H-M   'P 1'
#
loop_
_entity.id
_entity.type
_entity.pdbx_description
1 polymer ?
#
loop_
_entity_poly.entity_id
_entity_poly.type
_entity_poly.pdbx_seq_one_letter_code
_entity_poly.pdbx_strand_id
1 'polypeptide(L)'
;MCPFNTTQANEPIGRALCIGDGITKSQWQPMDNCGPFRNVTDILTEIAQVVVGEKNAGKVSKQVSSVTSNIEGITSNDIKLVAEITSNIVQQNLTSEEVTESITSIVSNIAQVQTEELETAEEEGGAISKFVQAFEEQINRVEVADGGLLNIQQPSVAVKIQSVLADDVMSGLVLSLAGSSPSDLTKSNITISVPTKDDHDNVIDTRPDIIALVNIPPSVSSVVSSTAPSSGSPSNGSSEYVRINFNVFSTSALFISKSLRTISADNEDFNRSANSPVISLSIGQGKVAALTEFINFTFTSIMVKPLTIKWQNNGLDT
;
A
#
# COMPACT_ATOMS: atom_id res chain seq x y z
N MET A 1 10.18 -16.72 21.25
CA MET A 1 11.05 -17.43 20.29
C MET A 1 11.81 -16.41 19.50
N CYS A 2 12.99 -16.77 19.02
CA CYS A 2 13.85 -15.90 18.25
C CYS A 2 13.26 -15.58 16.88
N PRO A 3 13.35 -14.32 16.41
CA PRO A 3 12.84 -13.91 15.12
C PRO A 3 13.43 -14.72 13.96
N PHE A 4 12.65 -14.91 12.90
CA PHE A 4 13.06 -15.74 11.75
C PHE A 4 14.31 -15.22 11.03
N ASN A 5 14.56 -13.92 11.10
CA ASN A 5 15.71 -13.26 10.47
C ASN A 5 17.02 -13.36 11.29
N THR A 6 17.06 -14.12 12.39
CA THR A 6 18.25 -14.26 13.24
C THR A 6 18.90 -15.64 13.11
N THR A 7 20.19 -15.75 13.48
CA THR A 7 20.94 -17.02 13.37
C THR A 7 20.40 -18.16 14.24
N GLN A 8 19.70 -17.86 15.34
CA GLN A 8 19.01 -18.84 16.19
C GLN A 8 17.49 -18.81 15.96
N ALA A 9 17.03 -18.58 14.72
CA ALA A 9 15.61 -18.52 14.38
C ALA A 9 14.80 -19.69 14.95
N ASN A 10 13.64 -19.38 15.53
CA ASN A 10 12.72 -20.33 16.20
C ASN A 10 13.23 -20.96 17.51
N GLU A 11 14.46 -20.69 17.95
CA GLU A 11 14.90 -21.10 19.29
C GLU A 11 14.11 -20.31 20.36
N PRO A 12 13.85 -20.90 21.54
CA PRO A 12 13.24 -20.16 22.65
C PRO A 12 14.15 -19.00 23.07
N ILE A 13 13.54 -17.85 23.38
CA ILE A 13 14.27 -16.75 24.04
C ILE A 13 14.51 -17.23 25.46
N GLY A 14 15.67 -17.83 25.66
CA GLY A 14 15.89 -18.79 26.75
C GLY A 14 16.69 -18.25 27.91
N ARG A 15 17.12 -16.98 27.88
CA ARG A 15 18.02 -16.42 28.88
C ARG A 15 17.48 -15.09 29.38
N ALA A 16 17.45 -14.93 30.70
CA ALA A 16 17.23 -13.65 31.36
C ALA A 16 18.32 -13.47 32.42
N LEU A 17 18.88 -12.28 32.52
CA LEU A 17 19.81 -11.91 33.57
C LEU A 17 19.00 -11.38 34.75
N CYS A 18 19.20 -11.92 35.95
CA CYS A 18 18.66 -11.32 37.17
C CYS A 18 19.63 -10.21 37.60
N ILE A 19 19.16 -8.96 37.57
CA ILE A 19 19.97 -7.78 37.89
C ILE A 19 19.50 -7.21 39.21
N GLY A 20 20.43 -7.03 40.14
CA GLY A 20 20.18 -6.38 41.42
C GLY A 20 21.46 -5.82 42.02
N ASP A 21 21.35 -4.68 42.68
CA ASP A 21 22.43 -4.02 43.43
C ASP A 21 22.43 -4.42 44.92
N GLY A 22 21.54 -5.34 45.32
CA GLY A 22 21.34 -5.78 46.70
C GLY A 22 20.58 -4.79 47.58
N ILE A 23 20.17 -3.64 47.06
CA ILE A 23 19.45 -2.57 47.79
C ILE A 23 18.03 -2.38 47.21
N THR A 24 17.89 -2.46 45.89
CA THR A 24 16.63 -2.40 45.15
C THR A 24 16.12 -3.79 44.76
N LYS A 25 14.83 -3.91 44.42
CA LYS A 25 14.25 -5.19 43.99
C LYS A 25 14.93 -5.65 42.71
N SER A 26 15.43 -6.90 42.71
CA SER A 26 16.00 -7.50 41.51
C SER A 26 14.95 -7.62 40.41
N GLN A 27 15.39 -7.38 39.18
CA GLN A 27 14.56 -7.48 37.98
C GLN A 27 15.17 -8.46 36.99
N TRP A 28 14.33 -9.27 36.35
CA TRP A 28 14.73 -10.11 35.23
C TRP A 28 14.80 -9.27 33.97
N GLN A 29 15.99 -9.14 33.39
CA GLN A 29 16.17 -8.56 32.07
C GLN A 29 16.34 -9.68 31.05
N PRO A 30 15.43 -9.84 30.06
CA PRO A 30 15.62 -10.79 28.98
C PRO A 30 16.96 -10.52 28.27
N MET A 31 17.78 -11.55 28.10
CA MET A 31 18.95 -11.49 27.25
C MET A 31 18.54 -11.95 25.86
N ASP A 32 18.79 -11.09 24.87
CA ASP A 32 18.68 -11.51 23.48
C ASP A 32 19.74 -12.57 23.19
N ASN A 33 19.30 -13.81 23.02
CA ASN A 33 20.17 -14.92 22.64
C ASN A 33 20.06 -15.24 21.16
N CYS A 34 19.29 -14.50 20.37
CA CYS A 34 18.92 -14.90 19.02
C CYS A 34 20.07 -14.86 18.00
N GLY A 35 21.21 -14.31 18.42
CA GLY A 35 22.40 -14.12 17.58
C GLY A 35 22.17 -13.04 16.52
N PRO A 36 23.17 -12.78 15.66
CA PRO A 36 23.07 -11.72 14.68
C PRO A 36 21.96 -11.99 13.65
N PHE A 37 21.54 -10.92 12.98
CA PHE A 37 20.69 -11.05 11.80
C PHE A 37 21.42 -11.83 10.70
N ARG A 38 20.68 -12.72 10.06
CA ARG A 38 21.13 -13.45 8.87
C ARG A 38 21.11 -12.50 7.67
N ASN A 39 21.92 -12.83 6.67
CA ASN A 39 21.94 -12.08 5.41
C ASN A 39 20.55 -12.18 4.72
N VAL A 40 20.05 -11.05 4.23
CA VAL A 40 18.71 -10.94 3.62
C VAL A 40 18.59 -11.81 2.37
N THR A 41 19.60 -11.75 1.49
CA THR A 41 19.63 -12.51 0.23
C THR A 41 19.60 -14.01 0.45
N ASP A 42 20.37 -14.52 1.41
CA ASP A 42 20.38 -15.94 1.73
C ASP A 42 18.99 -16.42 2.18
N ILE A 43 18.33 -15.66 3.06
CA ILE A 43 17.00 -16.01 3.57
C ILE A 43 15.95 -15.94 2.47
N LEU A 44 15.96 -14.89 1.64
CA LEU A 44 15.01 -14.77 0.54
C LEU A 44 15.20 -15.89 -0.49
N THR A 45 16.44 -16.30 -0.75
CA THR A 45 16.75 -17.43 -1.63
C THR A 45 16.20 -18.74 -1.06
N GLU A 46 16.36 -18.98 0.25
CA GLU A 46 15.74 -20.13 0.93
C GLU A 46 14.21 -20.11 0.85
N ILE A 47 13.59 -18.95 1.07
CA ILE A 47 12.14 -18.80 0.97
C ILE A 47 11.66 -19.04 -0.47
N ALA A 48 12.37 -18.53 -1.48
CA ALA A 48 12.02 -18.69 -2.88
C ALA A 48 12.02 -20.16 -3.34
N GLN A 49 12.79 -21.03 -2.69
CA GLN A 49 12.80 -22.47 -2.95
C GLN A 49 11.58 -23.20 -2.34
N VAL A 50 10.85 -22.57 -1.42
CA VAL A 50 9.66 -23.15 -0.81
C VAL A 50 8.50 -23.10 -1.81
N VAL A 51 7.94 -24.26 -2.12
CA VAL A 51 6.68 -24.33 -2.88
C VAL A 51 5.56 -23.73 -2.03
N VAL A 52 5.05 -22.59 -2.46
CA VAL A 52 3.94 -21.89 -1.79
C VAL A 52 2.62 -22.58 -2.14
N GLY A 53 1.82 -22.84 -1.12
CA GLY A 53 0.47 -23.36 -1.21
C GLY A 53 -0.42 -22.73 -0.14
N GLU A 54 -1.72 -22.99 -0.19
CA GLU A 54 -2.71 -22.38 0.70
C GLU A 54 -2.35 -22.51 2.20
N LYS A 55 -1.81 -23.66 2.61
CA LYS A 55 -1.51 -23.96 4.02
C LYS A 55 -0.28 -23.22 4.57
N ASN A 56 0.69 -22.86 3.73
CA ASN A 56 1.94 -22.25 4.18
C ASN A 56 2.09 -20.78 3.77
N ALA A 57 1.27 -20.27 2.84
CA ALA A 57 1.33 -18.90 2.35
C ALA A 57 1.25 -17.82 3.45
N GLY A 58 0.43 -18.01 4.49
CA GLY A 58 0.39 -17.12 5.65
C GLY A 58 1.73 -17.06 6.40
N LYS A 59 2.38 -18.21 6.59
CA LYS A 59 3.71 -18.27 7.21
C LYS A 59 4.78 -17.65 6.31
N VAL A 60 4.75 -17.95 5.01
CA VAL A 60 5.73 -17.43 4.03
C VAL A 60 5.63 -15.90 3.94
N SER A 61 4.43 -15.34 3.80
CA SER A 61 4.21 -13.89 3.75
C SER A 61 4.74 -13.18 5.01
N LYS A 62 4.48 -13.73 6.20
CA LYS A 62 5.04 -13.22 7.47
C LYS A 62 6.57 -13.28 7.51
N GLN A 63 7.17 -14.36 7.01
CA GLN A 63 8.63 -14.49 6.95
C GLN A 63 9.25 -13.43 6.02
N VAL A 64 8.67 -13.23 4.84
CA VAL A 64 9.16 -12.19 3.89
C VAL A 64 8.98 -10.79 4.47
N SER A 65 7.84 -10.50 5.10
CA SER A 65 7.62 -9.22 5.81
C SER A 65 8.68 -8.98 6.89
N SER A 66 8.98 -10.00 7.71
CA SER A 66 10.02 -9.90 8.74
C SER A 66 11.42 -9.69 8.16
N VAL A 67 11.77 -10.37 7.07
CA VAL A 67 13.08 -10.26 6.44
C VAL A 67 13.27 -8.90 5.77
N THR A 68 12.24 -8.43 5.06
CA THR A 68 12.27 -7.13 4.35
C THR A 68 12.27 -5.93 5.29
N SER A 69 11.98 -6.11 6.58
CA SER A 69 12.11 -5.02 7.56
C SER A 69 13.56 -4.53 7.76
N ASN A 70 14.56 -5.33 7.37
CA ASN A 70 15.96 -4.93 7.39
C ASN A 70 16.35 -4.23 6.06
N ILE A 71 15.84 -3.03 5.87
CA ILE A 71 15.88 -2.28 4.60
C ILE A 71 17.30 -2.03 4.09
N GLU A 72 18.26 -1.75 4.98
CA GLU A 72 19.64 -1.40 4.61
C GLU A 72 20.39 -2.52 3.88
N GLY A 73 19.94 -3.78 4.00
CA GLY A 73 20.56 -4.94 3.38
C GLY A 73 19.89 -5.41 2.08
N ILE A 74 18.90 -4.69 1.55
CA ILE A 74 18.11 -5.11 0.39
C ILE A 74 18.74 -4.59 -0.90
N THR A 75 19.02 -5.51 -1.83
CA THR A 75 19.52 -5.24 -3.18
C THR A 75 18.44 -5.42 -4.24
N SER A 76 18.74 -5.02 -5.48
CA SER A 76 17.88 -5.22 -6.66
C SER A 76 17.54 -6.69 -6.92
N ASN A 77 18.47 -7.62 -6.63
CA ASN A 77 18.22 -9.06 -6.72
C ASN A 77 17.26 -9.54 -5.62
N ASP A 78 17.37 -9.00 -4.40
CA ASP A 78 16.45 -9.30 -3.31
C ASP A 78 15.03 -8.83 -3.63
N ILE A 79 14.89 -7.66 -4.25
CA ILE A 79 13.61 -7.13 -4.72
C ILE A 79 12.97 -8.07 -5.75
N LYS A 80 13.74 -8.64 -6.68
CA LYS A 80 13.23 -9.64 -7.64
C LYS A 80 12.71 -10.89 -6.93
N LEU A 81 13.44 -11.39 -5.95
CA LEU A 81 13.00 -12.53 -5.13
C LEU A 81 11.72 -12.19 -4.37
N VAL A 82 11.62 -11.00 -3.78
CA VAL A 82 10.40 -10.53 -3.09
C VAL A 82 9.22 -10.46 -4.04
N ALA A 83 9.41 -9.93 -5.25
CA ALA A 83 8.37 -9.87 -6.28
C ALA A 83 7.88 -11.27 -6.69
N GLU A 84 8.80 -12.21 -6.88
CA GLU A 84 8.48 -13.60 -7.21
C GLU A 84 7.73 -14.31 -6.08
N ILE A 85 8.25 -14.24 -4.85
CA ILE A 85 7.61 -14.87 -3.68
C ILE A 85 6.22 -14.29 -3.45
N THR A 86 6.07 -12.96 -3.54
CA THR A 86 4.77 -12.29 -3.37
C THR A 86 3.79 -12.73 -4.46
N SER A 87 4.25 -12.82 -5.71
CA SER A 87 3.41 -13.33 -6.81
C SER A 87 2.95 -14.77 -6.55
N ASN A 88 3.84 -15.65 -6.08
CA ASN A 88 3.52 -17.04 -5.76
C ASN A 88 2.50 -17.16 -4.61
N ILE A 89 2.57 -16.27 -3.61
CA ILE A 89 1.58 -16.17 -2.53
C ILE A 89 0.23 -15.74 -3.10
N VAL A 90 0.20 -14.66 -3.88
CA VAL A 90 -1.04 -14.06 -4.40
C VAL A 90 -1.75 -15.01 -5.37
N GLN A 91 -1.01 -15.80 -6.15
CA GLN A 91 -1.56 -16.84 -7.03
C GLN A 91 -2.35 -17.93 -6.31
N GLN A 92 -2.19 -18.07 -4.98
CA GLN A 92 -3.01 -18.98 -4.17
C GLN A 92 -4.43 -18.45 -3.92
N ASN A 93 -4.78 -17.26 -4.42
CA ASN A 93 -6.12 -16.66 -4.33
C ASN A 93 -6.67 -16.57 -2.90
N LEU A 94 -5.79 -16.32 -1.93
CA LEU A 94 -6.16 -16.25 -0.52
C LEU A 94 -6.88 -14.93 -0.21
N THR A 95 -7.99 -15.04 0.51
CA THR A 95 -8.79 -13.89 0.95
C THR A 95 -8.47 -13.44 2.38
N SER A 96 -7.44 -14.04 3.00
CA SER A 96 -7.08 -13.83 4.40
C SER A 96 -6.55 -12.41 4.67
N GLU A 97 -7.06 -11.80 5.75
CA GLU A 97 -6.57 -10.54 6.28
C GLU A 97 -5.09 -10.63 6.68
N GLU A 98 -4.67 -11.72 7.32
CA GLU A 98 -3.28 -11.94 7.77
C GLU A 98 -2.26 -11.88 6.62
N VAL A 99 -2.62 -12.50 5.48
CA VAL A 99 -1.78 -12.48 4.26
C VAL A 99 -1.73 -11.06 3.69
N THR A 100 -2.86 -10.37 3.71
CA THR A 100 -3.00 -9.00 3.20
C THR A 100 -2.19 -8.01 4.05
N GLU A 101 -2.24 -8.11 5.37
CA GLU A 101 -1.40 -7.31 6.29
C GLU A 101 0.09 -7.55 6.04
N SER A 102 0.48 -8.81 5.87
CA SER A 102 1.87 -9.19 5.62
C SER A 102 2.36 -8.63 4.28
N ILE A 103 1.58 -8.75 3.20
CA ILE A 103 1.92 -8.17 1.89
C ILE A 103 1.97 -6.64 1.96
N THR A 104 1.04 -6.00 2.66
CA THR A 104 1.05 -4.53 2.85
C THR A 104 2.30 -4.08 3.62
N SER A 105 2.75 -4.86 4.60
CA SER A 105 4.02 -4.62 5.30
C SER A 105 5.23 -4.77 4.38
N ILE A 106 5.28 -5.81 3.54
CA ILE A 106 6.34 -5.99 2.53
C ILE A 106 6.38 -4.78 1.59
N VAL A 107 5.22 -4.32 1.10
CA VAL A 107 5.12 -3.14 0.24
C VAL A 107 5.69 -1.90 0.93
N SER A 108 5.33 -1.69 2.20
CA SER A 108 5.86 -0.57 2.96
C SER A 108 7.38 -0.64 3.14
N ASN A 109 7.94 -1.84 3.36
CA ASN A 109 9.37 -2.03 3.52
C ASN A 109 10.11 -1.77 2.20
N ILE A 110 9.64 -2.36 1.09
CA ILE A 110 10.26 -2.18 -0.23
C ILE A 110 10.18 -0.72 -0.70
N ALA A 111 9.08 0.00 -0.39
CA ALA A 111 8.96 1.42 -0.69
C ALA A 111 10.03 2.32 -0.02
N GLN A 112 10.71 1.81 1.01
CA GLN A 112 11.78 2.52 1.74
C GLN A 112 13.19 2.11 1.30
N VAL A 113 13.33 1.13 0.41
CA VAL A 113 14.62 0.72 -0.15
C VAL A 113 15.19 1.86 -0.99
N GLN A 114 16.52 1.91 -1.10
CA GLN A 114 17.22 2.92 -1.88
C GLN A 114 16.70 2.94 -3.33
N THR A 115 16.47 4.15 -3.86
CA THR A 115 15.89 4.36 -5.19
C THR A 115 16.71 3.68 -6.30
N GLU A 116 18.03 3.66 -6.16
CA GLU A 116 18.95 3.02 -7.12
C GLU A 116 18.69 1.50 -7.25
N GLU A 117 18.43 0.82 -6.14
CA GLU A 117 18.12 -0.61 -6.11
C GLU A 117 16.72 -0.90 -6.68
N LEU A 118 15.74 -0.03 -6.38
CA LEU A 118 14.39 -0.12 -6.94
C LEU A 118 14.38 0.09 -8.46
N GLU A 119 15.12 1.09 -8.95
CA GLU A 119 15.26 1.36 -10.38
C GLU A 119 15.94 0.22 -11.12
N THR A 120 17.04 -0.30 -10.57
CA THR A 120 17.74 -1.45 -11.14
C THR A 120 16.82 -2.67 -11.22
N ALA A 121 16.06 -2.96 -10.15
CA ALA A 121 15.12 -4.08 -10.15
C ALA A 121 13.97 -3.91 -11.16
N GLU A 122 13.52 -2.68 -11.41
CA GLU A 122 12.50 -2.40 -12.42
C GLU A 122 13.03 -2.50 -13.85
N GLU A 123 14.26 -2.04 -14.10
CA GLU A 123 14.92 -2.21 -15.40
C GLU A 123 15.16 -3.68 -15.74
N GLU A 124 15.62 -4.44 -14.76
CA GLU A 124 16.00 -5.85 -14.90
C GLU A 124 14.78 -6.78 -14.77
N GLY A 125 13.76 -6.54 -15.59
CA GLY A 125 12.61 -7.46 -15.75
C GLY A 125 11.30 -7.01 -15.11
N GLY A 126 11.18 -5.72 -14.73
CA GLY A 126 9.93 -5.14 -14.25
C GLY A 126 9.49 -5.66 -12.89
N ALA A 127 10.45 -5.91 -11.98
CA ALA A 127 10.17 -6.54 -10.70
C ALA A 127 9.25 -5.69 -9.81
N ILE A 128 9.45 -4.37 -9.80
CA ILE A 128 8.63 -3.44 -9.01
C ILE A 128 7.20 -3.41 -9.57
N SER A 129 7.05 -3.28 -10.89
CA SER A 129 5.73 -3.31 -11.54
C SER A 129 4.95 -4.59 -11.23
N LYS A 130 5.61 -5.76 -11.32
CA LYS A 130 4.99 -7.05 -10.97
C LYS A 130 4.63 -7.14 -9.49
N PHE A 131 5.49 -6.63 -8.62
CA PHE A 131 5.26 -6.62 -7.18
C PHE A 131 4.06 -5.74 -6.79
N VAL A 132 3.98 -4.53 -7.36
CA VAL A 132 2.82 -3.63 -7.16
C VAL A 132 1.54 -4.27 -7.69
N GLN A 133 1.58 -4.91 -8.87
CA GLN A 133 0.43 -5.65 -9.40
C GLN A 133 -0.02 -6.78 -8.45
N ALA A 134 0.91 -7.57 -7.91
CA ALA A 134 0.57 -8.63 -6.96
C ALA A 134 -0.08 -8.06 -5.68
N PHE A 135 0.41 -6.92 -5.18
CA PHE A 135 -0.23 -6.21 -4.08
C PHE A 135 -1.66 -5.78 -4.42
N GLU A 136 -1.88 -5.11 -5.55
CA GLU A 136 -3.22 -4.68 -5.98
C GLU A 136 -4.18 -5.86 -6.14
N GLU A 137 -3.71 -6.99 -6.69
CA GLU A 137 -4.47 -8.23 -6.78
C GLU A 137 -4.88 -8.77 -5.40
N GLN A 138 -3.97 -8.78 -4.41
CA GLN A 138 -4.29 -9.22 -3.06
C GLN A 138 -5.35 -8.33 -2.41
N ILE A 139 -5.18 -7.01 -2.51
CA ILE A 139 -6.10 -6.02 -1.92
C ILE A 139 -7.49 -6.11 -2.56
N ASN A 140 -7.58 -6.45 -3.84
CA ASN A 140 -8.85 -6.66 -4.50
C ASN A 140 -9.56 -7.97 -4.10
N ARG A 141 -8.83 -8.95 -3.52
CA ARG A 141 -9.36 -10.27 -3.15
C ARG A 141 -9.73 -10.43 -1.68
N VAL A 142 -9.09 -9.69 -0.77
CA VAL A 142 -9.32 -9.85 0.68
C VAL A 142 -10.80 -9.71 1.03
N GLU A 143 -11.31 -10.62 1.85
CA GLU A 143 -12.74 -10.65 2.18
C GLU A 143 -13.09 -9.51 3.15
N VAL A 144 -14.17 -8.79 2.85
CA VAL A 144 -14.72 -7.76 3.73
C VAL A 144 -16.23 -7.96 3.77
N ALA A 145 -16.78 -8.19 4.97
CA ALA A 145 -18.21 -8.38 5.15
C ALA A 145 -19.02 -7.14 4.74
N ASP A 146 -20.31 -7.32 4.50
CA ASP A 146 -21.26 -6.22 4.25
C ASP A 146 -21.26 -5.21 5.40
N GLY A 147 -21.07 -3.93 5.07
CA GLY A 147 -20.87 -2.85 6.05
C GLY A 147 -19.54 -2.92 6.82
N GLY A 148 -18.72 -3.93 6.56
CA GLY A 148 -17.42 -4.13 7.17
C GLY A 148 -16.34 -3.23 6.57
N LEU A 149 -15.19 -3.20 7.25
CA LEU A 149 -14.00 -2.51 6.78
C LEU A 149 -12.73 -3.26 7.16
N LEU A 150 -11.70 -3.09 6.35
CA LEU A 150 -10.31 -3.41 6.65
C LEU A 150 -9.50 -2.13 6.57
N ASN A 151 -8.65 -1.90 7.57
CA ASN A 151 -7.84 -0.69 7.67
C ASN A 151 -6.43 -1.07 8.10
N ILE A 152 -5.43 -0.81 7.25
CA ILE A 152 -4.03 -1.16 7.50
C ILE A 152 -3.18 0.09 7.35
N GLN A 153 -2.43 0.43 8.39
CA GLN A 153 -1.47 1.53 8.43
C GLN A 153 -0.06 0.96 8.47
N GLN A 154 0.77 1.36 7.50
CA GLN A 154 2.21 1.11 7.49
C GLN A 154 2.94 2.44 7.24
N PRO A 155 4.25 2.55 7.52
CA PRO A 155 5.00 3.78 7.30
C PRO A 155 4.83 4.39 5.90
N SER A 156 4.84 3.55 4.86
CA SER A 156 4.85 4.01 3.46
C SER A 156 3.56 3.77 2.68
N VAL A 157 2.58 3.08 3.28
CA VAL A 157 1.29 2.81 2.63
C VAL A 157 0.17 2.74 3.67
N ALA A 158 -0.95 3.37 3.35
CA ALA A 158 -2.20 3.26 4.08
C ALA A 158 -3.26 2.65 3.16
N VAL A 159 -3.96 1.63 3.64
CA VAL A 159 -4.98 0.88 2.90
C VAL A 159 -6.28 0.96 3.68
N LYS A 160 -7.37 1.35 3.00
CA LYS A 160 -8.71 1.13 3.52
C LYS A 160 -9.59 0.47 2.48
N ILE A 161 -10.22 -0.61 2.91
CA ILE A 161 -11.23 -1.32 2.14
C ILE A 161 -12.51 -1.25 2.94
N GLN A 162 -13.59 -0.76 2.35
CA GLN A 162 -14.86 -0.59 3.04
C GLN A 162 -16.01 -1.03 2.15
N SER A 163 -16.93 -1.79 2.73
CA SER A 163 -18.21 -2.14 2.11
C SER A 163 -19.22 -1.03 2.45
N VAL A 164 -19.59 -0.23 1.46
CA VAL A 164 -20.42 0.98 1.61
C VAL A 164 -21.79 0.75 0.98
N LEU A 165 -22.86 1.30 1.55
CA LEU A 165 -24.21 1.17 0.98
C LEU A 165 -24.27 1.79 -0.42
N ALA A 166 -24.94 1.15 -1.36
CA ALA A 166 -25.13 1.69 -2.71
C ALA A 166 -25.80 3.08 -2.68
N ASP A 167 -26.73 3.33 -1.75
CA ASP A 167 -27.37 4.63 -1.54
C ASP A 167 -26.37 5.74 -1.16
N ASP A 168 -25.35 5.40 -0.36
CA ASP A 168 -24.28 6.33 -0.01
C ASP A 168 -23.40 6.61 -1.23
N VAL A 169 -23.09 5.59 -2.05
CA VAL A 169 -22.35 5.78 -3.32
C VAL A 169 -23.14 6.65 -4.30
N MET A 170 -24.46 6.45 -4.39
CA MET A 170 -25.35 7.28 -5.21
C MET A 170 -25.42 8.74 -4.75
N SER A 171 -25.13 8.99 -3.47
CA SER A 171 -25.04 10.35 -2.91
C SER A 171 -23.67 11.00 -3.15
N GLY A 172 -22.73 10.28 -3.76
CA GLY A 172 -21.32 10.67 -3.86
C GLY A 172 -20.54 10.28 -2.61
N LEU A 173 -19.21 10.30 -2.70
CA LEU A 173 -18.32 9.96 -1.58
C LEU A 173 -17.17 10.96 -1.45
N VAL A 174 -16.75 11.16 -0.21
CA VAL A 174 -15.54 11.88 0.15
C VAL A 174 -14.62 10.89 0.87
N LEU A 175 -13.41 10.71 0.33
CA LEU A 175 -12.38 9.88 0.91
C LEU A 175 -11.23 10.77 1.34
N SER A 176 -10.78 10.63 2.58
CA SER A 176 -9.67 11.45 3.08
C SER A 176 -8.66 10.60 3.81
N LEU A 177 -7.39 10.96 3.66
CA LEU A 177 -6.29 10.51 4.50
C LEU A 177 -5.84 11.69 5.35
N ALA A 178 -6.11 11.64 6.63
CA ALA A 178 -5.61 12.61 7.60
C ALA A 178 -4.34 12.10 8.28
N GLY A 179 -3.34 12.95 8.48
CA GLY A 179 -2.11 12.63 9.19
C GLY A 179 -1.20 13.84 9.34
N SER A 180 -0.32 13.78 10.34
CA SER A 180 0.59 14.90 10.68
C SER A 180 1.78 15.04 9.71
N SER A 181 2.07 14.02 8.92
CA SER A 181 3.15 14.03 7.93
C SER A 181 2.84 13.09 6.77
N PRO A 182 3.06 13.52 5.51
CA PRO A 182 2.92 12.63 4.36
C PRO A 182 3.99 11.55 4.31
N SER A 183 5.09 11.67 5.08
CA SER A 183 6.23 10.75 5.06
C SER A 183 6.07 9.53 5.97
N ASP A 184 5.14 9.55 6.92
CA ASP A 184 4.85 8.44 7.83
C ASP A 184 3.35 8.30 8.05
N LEU A 185 2.79 7.21 7.52
CA LEU A 185 1.36 6.96 7.55
C LEU A 185 0.92 6.08 8.74
N THR A 186 1.81 5.70 9.65
CA THR A 186 1.47 4.84 10.81
C THR A 186 0.41 5.45 11.75
N LYS A 187 0.37 6.77 11.84
CA LYS A 187 -0.62 7.53 12.64
C LYS A 187 -1.68 8.20 11.78
N SER A 188 -1.74 7.85 10.50
CA SER A 188 -2.75 8.38 9.60
C SER A 188 -4.09 7.67 9.81
N ASN A 189 -5.17 8.34 9.41
CA ASN A 189 -6.50 7.78 9.44
C ASN A 189 -7.19 8.01 8.10
N ILE A 190 -7.80 6.95 7.56
CA ILE A 190 -8.60 7.04 6.35
C ILE A 190 -10.09 7.12 6.71
N THR A 191 -10.78 8.11 6.16
CA THR A 191 -12.24 8.22 6.21
C THR A 191 -12.84 8.00 4.82
N ILE A 192 -14.00 7.34 4.78
CA ILE A 192 -14.85 7.21 3.59
C ILE A 192 -16.26 7.53 4.08
N SER A 193 -16.85 8.59 3.55
CA SER A 193 -18.14 9.11 4.01
C SER A 193 -18.91 9.78 2.88
N VAL A 194 -20.22 9.92 3.07
CA VAL A 194 -21.07 10.75 2.20
C VAL A 194 -20.69 12.22 2.36
N PRO A 195 -20.71 13.04 1.29
CA PRO A 195 -20.44 14.47 1.37
C PRO A 195 -21.35 15.17 2.39
N THR A 196 -20.74 16.00 3.23
CA THR A 196 -21.44 16.94 4.11
C THR A 196 -21.42 18.35 3.50
N LYS A 197 -22.21 19.29 4.03
CA LYS A 197 -22.27 20.68 3.52
C LYS A 197 -20.91 21.38 3.51
N ASP A 198 -20.00 20.98 4.40
CA ASP A 198 -18.64 21.55 4.51
C ASP A 198 -17.65 20.96 3.49
N ASP A 199 -18.00 19.85 2.82
CA ASP A 199 -17.12 19.17 1.86
C ASP A 199 -17.22 19.73 0.43
N HIS A 200 -18.15 20.67 0.20
CA HIS A 200 -18.27 21.38 -1.08
C HIS A 200 -17.17 22.44 -1.28
N ASP A 201 -16.61 22.98 -0.20
CA ASP A 201 -15.56 23.99 -0.23
C ASP A 201 -14.18 23.31 -0.13
N ASN A 202 -13.66 22.89 -1.28
CA ASN A 202 -12.37 22.23 -1.51
C ASN A 202 -11.15 23.07 -1.04
N VAL A 203 -10.94 23.23 0.27
CA VAL A 203 -9.79 23.99 0.77
C VAL A 203 -8.99 23.17 1.77
N ILE A 204 -8.12 22.29 1.25
CA ILE A 204 -7.06 21.64 2.04
C ILE A 204 -6.20 22.68 2.77
N ASP A 205 -6.06 23.91 2.24
CA ASP A 205 -5.37 25.03 2.90
C ASP A 205 -5.95 25.40 4.28
N THR A 206 -7.15 24.94 4.64
CA THR A 206 -7.74 25.15 5.97
C THR A 206 -7.61 23.94 6.90
N ARG A 207 -7.11 22.80 6.41
CA ARG A 207 -6.94 21.55 7.17
C ARG A 207 -5.52 21.00 6.97
N PRO A 208 -4.52 21.52 7.71
CA PRO A 208 -3.11 21.17 7.54
C PRO A 208 -2.80 19.68 7.77
N ASP A 209 -3.74 18.95 8.36
CA ASP A 209 -3.61 17.52 8.66
C ASP A 209 -4.16 16.61 7.54
N ILE A 210 -4.52 17.12 6.35
CA ILE A 210 -4.99 16.27 5.23
C ILE A 210 -3.85 16.01 4.23
N ILE A 211 -3.51 14.73 4.05
CA ILE A 211 -2.48 14.26 3.12
C ILE A 211 -3.08 14.01 1.73
N ALA A 212 -4.27 13.40 1.66
CA ALA A 212 -4.99 13.11 0.44
C ALA A 212 -6.49 13.26 0.63
N LEU A 213 -7.18 13.77 -0.40
CA LEU A 213 -8.63 13.93 -0.46
C LEU A 213 -9.11 13.52 -1.85
N VAL A 214 -10.18 12.73 -1.91
CA VAL A 214 -10.83 12.34 -3.15
C VAL A 214 -12.33 12.58 -3.05
N ASN A 215 -12.85 13.37 -3.98
CA ASN A 215 -14.28 13.64 -4.09
C ASN A 215 -14.84 12.91 -5.31
N ILE A 216 -15.72 11.95 -5.03
CA ILE A 216 -16.41 11.13 -6.02
C ILE A 216 -17.82 11.68 -6.19
N PRO A 217 -18.17 12.24 -7.36
CA PRO A 217 -19.49 12.78 -7.57
C PRO A 217 -20.56 11.67 -7.68
N PRO A 218 -21.83 11.98 -7.37
CA PRO A 218 -22.98 11.07 -7.53
C PRO A 218 -23.06 10.38 -8.89
N SER A 219 -22.67 11.08 -9.95
CA SER A 219 -22.70 10.59 -11.34
C SER A 219 -21.80 9.38 -11.61
N VAL A 220 -20.83 9.08 -10.74
CA VAL A 220 -20.00 7.85 -10.85
C VAL A 220 -20.82 6.58 -10.54
N SER A 221 -21.83 6.68 -9.67
CA SER A 221 -22.64 5.53 -9.22
C SER A 221 -23.41 4.84 -10.36
N SER A 222 -23.83 5.59 -11.38
CA SER A 222 -24.55 5.04 -12.53
C SER A 222 -23.67 4.11 -13.37
N VAL A 223 -22.35 4.33 -13.39
CA VAL A 223 -21.39 3.46 -14.09
C VAL A 223 -21.14 2.19 -13.29
N VAL A 224 -21.01 2.30 -11.97
CA VAL A 224 -20.78 1.16 -11.08
C VAL A 224 -21.96 0.18 -11.12
N SER A 225 -23.18 0.70 -11.06
CA SER A 225 -24.43 -0.08 -11.10
C SER A 225 -24.60 -0.88 -12.42
N SER A 226 -24.04 -0.38 -13.51
CA SER A 226 -24.09 -1.04 -14.82
C SER A 226 -23.15 -2.25 -14.97
N THR A 227 -22.21 -2.41 -14.03
CA THR A 227 -21.14 -3.43 -14.07
C THR A 227 -21.30 -4.54 -13.03
N ALA A 228 -22.32 -4.47 -12.16
CA ALA A 228 -22.62 -5.53 -11.21
C ALA A 228 -23.11 -6.80 -11.96
N PRO A 229 -22.59 -8.00 -11.63
CA PRO A 229 -23.06 -9.23 -12.27
C PRO A 229 -24.53 -9.46 -11.94
N SER A 230 -25.35 -9.57 -12.98
CA SER A 230 -26.74 -10.01 -12.90
C SER A 230 -26.80 -11.50 -12.52
N SER A 231 -26.59 -11.84 -11.26
CA SER A 231 -26.80 -13.19 -10.74
C SER A 231 -27.56 -13.14 -9.42
N GLY A 232 -28.85 -13.46 -9.48
CA GLY A 232 -29.73 -13.66 -8.33
C GLY A 232 -30.91 -12.70 -8.33
N SER A 233 -32.13 -13.24 -8.22
CA SER A 233 -33.36 -12.45 -8.12
C SER A 233 -33.26 -11.37 -7.01
N PRO A 234 -33.89 -10.20 -7.18
CA PRO A 234 -34.00 -9.22 -6.12
C PRO A 234 -34.88 -9.81 -5.03
N SER A 235 -34.27 -10.44 -4.03
CA SER A 235 -34.96 -10.74 -2.79
C SER A 235 -35.18 -9.41 -2.07
N ASN A 236 -36.45 -9.07 -1.89
CA ASN A 236 -36.90 -7.85 -1.22
C ASN A 236 -36.11 -7.58 0.07
N GLY A 237 -35.32 -6.50 0.09
CA GLY A 237 -34.87 -5.86 1.33
C GLY A 237 -33.39 -5.94 1.71
N SER A 238 -32.47 -6.48 0.92
CA SER A 238 -31.03 -6.32 1.20
C SER A 238 -30.49 -5.06 0.52
N SER A 239 -30.07 -4.07 1.30
CA SER A 239 -29.29 -2.96 0.80
C SER A 239 -28.04 -3.50 0.08
N GLU A 240 -27.90 -3.19 -1.20
CA GLU A 240 -26.73 -3.59 -1.98
C GLU A 240 -25.50 -2.84 -1.47
N TYR A 241 -24.40 -3.55 -1.24
CA TYR A 241 -23.14 -2.96 -0.80
C TYR A 241 -22.14 -2.90 -1.93
N VAL A 242 -21.40 -1.79 -2.00
CA VAL A 242 -20.34 -1.53 -2.96
C VAL A 242 -19.00 -1.50 -2.22
N ARG A 243 -18.06 -2.33 -2.65
CA ARG A 243 -16.69 -2.34 -2.14
C ARG A 243 -15.93 -1.12 -2.64
N ILE A 244 -15.38 -0.35 -1.73
CA ILE A 244 -14.47 0.77 -2.01
C ILE A 244 -13.08 0.39 -1.49
N ASN A 245 -12.06 0.53 -2.34
CA ASN A 245 -10.66 0.32 -1.99
C ASN A 245 -9.90 1.63 -2.21
N PHE A 246 -9.31 2.17 -1.16
CA PHE A 246 -8.57 3.42 -1.17
C PHE A 246 -7.21 3.22 -0.54
N ASN A 247 -6.18 3.34 -1.37
CA ASN A 247 -4.78 3.15 -0.97
C ASN A 247 -4.01 4.43 -1.22
N VAL A 248 -3.18 4.81 -0.28
CA VAL A 248 -2.29 5.95 -0.40
C VAL A 248 -0.87 5.54 -0.05
N PHE A 249 0.05 5.79 -0.97
CA PHE A 249 1.48 5.57 -0.78
C PHE A 249 2.13 6.92 -0.45
N SER A 250 2.96 6.96 0.59
CA SER A 250 3.67 8.17 1.02
C SER A 250 4.71 8.65 0.00
N THR A 251 5.14 7.74 -0.88
CA THR A 251 6.22 7.95 -1.84
C THR A 251 5.85 7.35 -3.20
N SER A 252 6.37 7.94 -4.27
CA SER A 252 6.27 7.41 -5.63
C SER A 252 7.37 6.41 -5.97
N ALA A 253 8.20 5.99 -5.00
CA ALA A 253 9.37 5.13 -5.24
C ALA A 253 9.03 3.79 -5.91
N LEU A 254 7.83 3.25 -5.69
CA LEU A 254 7.35 2.02 -6.34
C LEU A 254 6.72 2.25 -7.72
N PHE A 255 6.56 3.50 -8.16
CA PHE A 255 5.85 3.87 -9.38
C PHE A 255 6.79 4.53 -10.39
N ILE A 256 7.80 3.76 -10.79
CA ILE A 256 8.92 4.24 -11.61
C ILE A 256 8.45 4.45 -13.06
N SER A 257 8.51 5.70 -13.52
CA SER A 257 8.13 6.05 -14.90
C SER A 257 9.34 6.02 -15.83
N LYS A 258 9.35 5.09 -16.78
CA LYS A 258 10.36 5.02 -17.84
C LYS A 258 10.44 6.33 -18.64
N SER A 259 9.30 6.93 -18.96
CA SER A 259 9.25 8.18 -19.73
C SER A 259 9.85 9.37 -18.99
N LEU A 260 9.60 9.52 -17.67
CA LEU A 260 10.21 10.59 -16.87
C LEU A 260 11.73 10.40 -16.73
N ARG A 261 12.18 9.15 -16.65
CA ARG A 261 13.61 8.82 -16.62
C ARG A 261 14.30 9.14 -17.94
N THR A 262 13.71 8.79 -19.08
CA THR A 262 14.25 9.17 -20.40
C THR A 262 14.42 10.69 -20.51
N ILE A 263 13.41 11.47 -20.13
CA ILE A 263 13.48 12.94 -20.17
C ILE A 263 14.61 13.49 -19.28
N SER A 264 14.82 12.88 -18.11
CA SER A 264 15.83 13.31 -17.15
C SER A 264 17.25 12.86 -17.55
N ALA A 265 17.39 11.72 -18.20
CA ALA A 265 18.66 11.24 -18.75
C ALA A 265 19.11 12.06 -19.96
N ASP A 266 18.16 12.53 -20.78
CA ASP A 266 18.45 13.35 -21.95
C ASP A 266 18.81 14.81 -21.61
N ASN A 267 18.67 15.23 -20.34
CA ASN A 267 18.92 16.60 -19.89
C ASN A 267 19.61 16.65 -18.52
N GLU A 268 20.94 16.82 -18.48
CA GLU A 268 21.72 16.92 -17.23
C GLU A 268 21.25 18.08 -16.31
N ASP A 269 20.64 19.12 -16.89
CA ASP A 269 20.10 20.28 -16.16
C ASP A 269 18.73 20.03 -15.49
N PHE A 270 18.04 18.91 -15.79
CA PHE A 270 16.69 18.65 -15.31
C PHE A 270 16.50 17.20 -14.83
N ASN A 271 16.53 17.00 -13.52
CA ASN A 271 16.07 15.76 -12.90
C ASN A 271 14.61 15.89 -12.46
N ARG A 272 13.67 15.24 -13.18
CA ARG A 272 12.24 15.28 -12.86
C ARG A 272 11.81 14.00 -12.15
N SER A 273 11.25 14.15 -10.96
CA SER A 273 10.62 13.08 -10.19
C SER A 273 9.17 13.42 -9.84
N ALA A 274 8.37 12.40 -9.54
CA ALA A 274 7.04 12.63 -8.98
C ALA A 274 7.18 13.18 -7.55
N ASN A 275 6.48 14.28 -7.28
CA ASN A 275 6.50 15.00 -6.00
C ASN A 275 5.15 14.90 -5.25
N SER A 276 4.46 13.78 -5.45
CA SER A 276 3.15 13.52 -4.88
C SER A 276 3.11 12.14 -4.24
N PRO A 277 2.27 11.94 -3.21
CA PRO A 277 1.84 10.59 -2.87
C PRO A 277 1.18 9.94 -4.09
N VAL A 278 1.13 8.61 -4.09
CA VAL A 278 0.36 7.86 -5.10
C VAL A 278 -0.94 7.42 -4.47
N ILE A 279 -2.05 7.78 -5.11
CA ILE A 279 -3.41 7.46 -4.66
C ILE A 279 -3.99 6.43 -5.63
N SER A 280 -4.40 5.29 -5.12
CA SER A 280 -5.09 4.24 -5.87
C SER A 280 -6.51 4.07 -5.33
N LEU A 281 -7.49 4.09 -6.23
CA LEU A 281 -8.92 4.01 -5.92
C LEU A 281 -9.56 2.96 -6.82
N SER A 282 -10.29 2.03 -6.19
CA SER A 282 -11.17 1.08 -6.90
C SER A 282 -12.56 1.11 -6.27
N ILE A 283 -13.59 1.06 -7.12
CA ILE A 283 -15.00 1.15 -6.78
C ILE A 283 -15.73 -0.03 -7.44
N GLY A 284 -16.24 -0.95 -6.64
CA GLY A 284 -16.89 -2.16 -7.14
C GLY A 284 -15.91 -3.11 -7.84
N GLN A 285 -16.44 -3.99 -8.72
CA GLN A 285 -15.66 -4.99 -9.45
C GLN A 285 -15.48 -4.66 -10.95
N GLY A 286 -15.89 -3.47 -11.38
CA GLY A 286 -15.93 -3.06 -12.77
C GLY A 286 -14.95 -1.95 -13.12
N LYS A 287 -14.61 -1.86 -14.41
CA LYS A 287 -13.87 -0.72 -14.93
C LYS A 287 -14.79 0.50 -14.98
N VAL A 288 -14.51 1.50 -14.16
CA VAL A 288 -15.16 2.81 -14.25
C VAL A 288 -14.52 3.58 -15.41
N ALA A 289 -15.32 3.89 -16.45
CA ALA A 289 -14.87 4.62 -17.63
C ALA A 289 -15.98 5.55 -18.13
N ALA A 290 -15.61 6.52 -18.99
CA ALA A 290 -16.53 7.46 -19.60
C ALA A 290 -17.41 8.24 -18.59
N LEU A 291 -16.78 8.71 -17.51
CA LEU A 291 -17.44 9.51 -16.49
C LEU A 291 -17.94 10.84 -17.08
N THR A 292 -19.17 11.22 -16.70
CA THR A 292 -19.76 12.51 -17.09
C THR A 292 -19.25 13.68 -16.24
N GLU A 293 -18.79 13.40 -15.02
CA GLU A 293 -18.13 14.35 -14.13
C GLU A 293 -16.80 13.78 -13.62
N PHE A 294 -15.85 14.65 -13.33
CA PHE A 294 -14.52 14.24 -12.88
C PHE A 294 -14.50 13.86 -11.40
N ILE A 295 -13.76 12.80 -11.08
CA ILE A 295 -13.34 12.52 -9.70
C ILE A 295 -12.18 13.48 -9.39
N ASN A 296 -12.33 14.28 -8.33
CA ASN A 296 -11.32 15.26 -7.95
C ASN A 296 -10.36 14.65 -6.92
N PHE A 297 -9.08 14.61 -7.25
CA PHE A 297 -8.01 14.21 -6.36
C PHE A 297 -7.26 15.44 -5.89
N THR A 298 -7.01 15.57 -4.60
CA THR A 298 -6.22 16.64 -4.01
C THR A 298 -5.25 16.04 -3.00
N PHE A 299 -4.02 16.52 -2.95
CA PHE A 299 -2.97 15.96 -2.11
C PHE A 299 -1.94 17.00 -1.69
N THR A 300 -1.27 16.73 -0.58
CA THR A 300 -0.12 17.51 -0.11
C THR A 300 1.15 17.02 -0.80
N SER A 301 1.92 17.94 -1.39
CA SER A 301 3.19 17.60 -2.07
C SER A 301 4.24 17.08 -1.07
N ILE A 302 5.08 16.14 -1.50
CA ILE A 302 6.11 15.52 -0.65
C ILE A 302 7.23 16.52 -0.32
N MET A 303 7.63 17.34 -1.30
CA MET A 303 8.58 18.45 -1.15
C MET A 303 7.93 19.79 -1.49
N VAL A 304 8.38 20.84 -0.80
CA VAL A 304 7.81 22.21 -0.82
C VAL A 304 8.07 22.98 -2.14
N LYS A 305 8.61 22.36 -3.19
CA LYS A 305 8.77 22.98 -4.52
C LYS A 305 7.98 22.25 -5.61
N PRO A 306 6.65 22.32 -5.64
CA PRO A 306 5.89 21.89 -6.82
C PRO A 306 6.03 22.92 -7.95
N LEU A 307 6.58 22.50 -9.09
CA LEU A 307 6.34 23.16 -10.37
C LEU A 307 4.94 22.72 -10.84
N THR A 308 3.94 23.61 -10.73
CA THR A 308 2.63 23.41 -11.37
C THR A 308 2.80 23.57 -12.88
N ILE A 309 2.71 22.48 -13.64
CA ILE A 309 2.78 22.53 -15.11
C ILE A 309 1.34 22.62 -15.65
N LYS A 310 1.00 23.75 -16.28
CA LYS A 310 -0.15 23.84 -17.18
C LYS A 310 0.27 23.36 -18.57
N TRP A 311 -0.41 22.34 -19.08
CA TRP A 311 -0.35 22.02 -20.51
C TRP A 311 -1.00 23.15 -21.30
N GLN A 312 -0.22 23.81 -22.15
CA GLN A 312 -0.72 24.79 -23.11
C GLN A 312 -0.31 24.33 -24.50
N ASN A 313 -1.28 23.81 -25.25
CA ASN A 313 -1.07 23.37 -26.62
C ASN A 313 -1.18 24.61 -27.52
N ASN A 314 -0.05 25.22 -27.86
CA ASN A 314 -0.03 26.25 -28.89
C ASN A 314 -0.06 25.56 -30.24
N GLY A 315 -1.23 25.58 -30.88
CA GLY A 315 -1.41 25.17 -32.26
C GLY A 315 -0.46 25.94 -33.17
N LEU A 316 0.25 25.21 -34.01
CA LEU A 316 0.85 25.76 -35.22
C LEU A 316 -0.28 26.00 -36.21
N ASP A 317 -0.66 27.27 -36.38
CA ASP A 317 -1.42 27.72 -37.54
C ASP A 317 -0.49 27.80 -38.76
N THR A 318 -0.91 27.06 -39.80
CA THR A 318 -0.50 27.07 -41.23
C THR A 318 0.97 26.84 -41.60
#